data_AF-A0A8S2JCR6-F1
#
_entry.id   AF-A0A8S2JCR6-F1
#
_cell.length_a   1.000
_cell.length_b   1.000
_cell.length_c   1.000
_cell.angle_alpha   90.00
_cell.angle_beta   90.00
_cell.angle_gamma   90.00
#
_symmetry.space_group_name_H-M   'P 1'
#
loop_
_entity.id
_entity.type
_entity.pdbx_description
1 polymer ?
#
loop_
_entity_poly.entity_id
_entity_poly.type
_entity_poly.pdbx_seq_one_letter_code
_entity_poly.pdbx_strand_id
1 'polypeptide(L)'
;SITERFRRNLALDANDDIYEIVYAIKDDKFNITYHRENIHITPSTRVYVKPPNWSDKTFTLKWSEDLHETYQADEDFKQMSKRDLYFMMMKLIKQEEDVIKRVRRAEDETRDILARRQQEDLSSDLDVSIYDTDRNEKSKTYRKLLKQKADEERAKREIREVDYLAPFIASIGNPDRINLQQANQLKDACKRDLKDRLVRKANLMQSRYETEMNDLISKQQWYQKNQHDMSKEDELEYQRLCQEAQFRLHILEERLKRHKELATVKYAQLDSKLNEDPRLREPYIINK
;
A
#
# COMPACT_ATOMS: atom_id res chain seq x y z
N SER A 1 35.00 -2.95 -27.51
CA SER A 1 35.53 -4.26 -27.11
C SER A 1 34.84 -4.68 -25.82
N ILE A 2 34.85 -5.97 -25.50
CA ILE A 2 34.44 -6.48 -24.19
C ILE A 2 35.68 -7.07 -23.51
N THR A 3 35.84 -6.85 -22.21
CA THR A 3 37.03 -7.33 -21.47
C THR A 3 36.58 -8.18 -20.30
N GLU A 4 37.12 -9.39 -20.18
CA GLU A 4 36.99 -10.25 -19.01
C GLU A 4 38.32 -10.33 -18.28
N ARG A 5 38.30 -10.10 -16.96
CA ARG A 5 39.47 -10.21 -16.09
C ARG A 5 39.27 -11.33 -15.08
N PHE A 6 40.31 -12.12 -14.87
CA PHE A 6 40.31 -13.30 -14.03
C PHE A 6 41.32 -13.13 -12.90
N ARG A 7 41.00 -13.75 -11.76
CA ARG A 7 41.92 -13.78 -10.61
C ARG A 7 42.96 -14.89 -10.81
N ARG A 8 44.15 -14.71 -10.22
CA ARG A 8 45.24 -15.68 -10.28
C ARG A 8 44.83 -17.01 -9.67
N ASN A 9 45.03 -18.09 -10.41
CA ASN A 9 44.90 -19.46 -9.95
C ASN A 9 46.30 -20.07 -9.73
N LEU A 10 46.67 -20.28 -8.47
CA LEU A 10 47.98 -20.82 -8.08
C LEU A 10 48.18 -22.30 -8.46
N ALA A 11 47.13 -23.01 -8.88
CA ALA A 11 47.24 -24.38 -9.37
C ALA A 11 47.74 -24.48 -10.82
N LEU A 12 47.78 -23.36 -11.55
CA LEU A 12 48.24 -23.28 -12.93
C LEU A 12 49.53 -22.46 -13.00
N ASP A 13 50.37 -22.78 -13.99
CA ASP A 13 51.53 -21.93 -14.27
C ASP A 13 51.08 -20.51 -14.66
N ALA A 14 51.95 -19.52 -14.46
CA ALA A 14 51.65 -18.12 -14.79
C ALA A 14 51.35 -17.96 -16.28
N ASN A 15 52.09 -18.67 -17.14
CA ASN A 15 51.95 -18.57 -18.58
C ASN A 15 50.76 -19.38 -19.15
N ASP A 16 50.15 -20.25 -18.34
CA ASP A 16 48.95 -21.01 -18.70
C ASP A 16 47.66 -20.45 -18.07
N ASP A 17 47.79 -19.54 -17.11
CA ASP A 17 46.67 -18.92 -16.41
C ASP A 17 46.32 -17.57 -17.03
N ILE A 18 45.08 -17.44 -17.51
CA ILE A 18 44.63 -16.24 -18.21
C ILE A 18 44.30 -15.17 -17.17
N TYR A 19 44.88 -13.99 -17.31
CA TYR A 19 44.55 -12.80 -16.51
C TYR A 19 43.45 -11.99 -17.17
N GLU A 20 43.55 -11.77 -18.47
CA GLU A 20 42.63 -10.89 -19.20
C GLU A 20 42.36 -11.43 -20.61
N ILE A 21 41.10 -11.37 -21.03
CA ILE A 21 40.69 -11.58 -22.41
C ILE A 21 39.97 -10.33 -22.88
N VAL A 22 40.50 -9.70 -23.93
CA VAL A 22 39.87 -8.58 -24.63
C VAL A 22 39.29 -9.09 -25.95
N TYR A 23 37.97 -9.12 -26.03
CA TYR A 23 37.21 -9.39 -27.24
C TYR A 23 37.10 -8.09 -28.05
N ALA A 24 38.02 -7.89 -29.00
CA ALA A 24 38.05 -6.76 -29.90
C ALA A 24 37.10 -7.00 -31.09
N ILE A 25 35.79 -6.96 -30.82
CA ILE A 25 34.71 -7.33 -31.76
C ILE A 25 34.83 -6.62 -33.12
N LYS A 26 35.18 -5.31 -33.13
CA LYS A 26 35.29 -4.52 -34.38
C LYS A 26 36.51 -4.89 -35.21
N ASP A 27 37.57 -5.36 -34.57
CA ASP A 27 38.85 -5.70 -35.20
C ASP A 27 38.97 -7.20 -35.46
N ASP A 28 37.92 -7.97 -35.15
CA ASP A 28 37.85 -9.42 -35.26
C ASP A 28 39.02 -10.14 -34.56
N LYS A 29 39.44 -9.61 -33.41
CA LYS A 29 40.58 -10.11 -32.63
C LYS A 29 40.24 -10.49 -31.20
N PHE A 30 40.98 -11.46 -30.68
CA PHE A 30 41.03 -11.77 -29.26
C PHE A 30 42.44 -11.49 -28.74
N ASN A 31 42.57 -10.59 -27.77
CA ASN A 31 43.84 -10.36 -27.09
C ASN A 31 43.78 -11.02 -25.73
N ILE A 32 44.73 -11.91 -25.45
CA ILE A 32 44.85 -12.65 -24.21
C ILE A 32 46.12 -12.20 -23.52
N THR A 33 45.98 -11.83 -22.26
CA THR A 33 47.09 -11.54 -21.37
C THR A 33 47.09 -12.61 -20.28
N TYR A 34 48.21 -13.29 -20.10
CA TYR A 34 48.38 -14.28 -19.05
C TYR A 34 48.82 -13.61 -17.75
N HIS A 35 48.69 -14.32 -16.63
CA HIS A 35 49.21 -13.81 -15.36
C HIS A 35 50.73 -13.68 -15.44
N ARG A 36 51.25 -12.58 -14.89
CA ARG A 36 52.68 -12.35 -14.87
C ARG A 36 53.33 -13.20 -13.79
N GLU A 37 54.39 -13.92 -14.16
CA GLU A 37 55.24 -14.58 -13.19
C GLU A 37 56.10 -13.57 -12.41
N ASN A 38 56.45 -13.87 -11.16
CA ASN A 38 57.21 -12.94 -10.32
C ASN A 38 58.63 -12.68 -10.84
N ILE A 39 59.20 -13.59 -11.63
CA ILE A 39 60.56 -13.52 -12.16
C ILE A 39 60.62 -12.58 -13.39
N HIS A 40 59.49 -12.42 -14.10
CA HIS A 40 59.41 -11.71 -15.37
C HIS A 40 58.82 -10.29 -15.20
N ILE A 41 59.36 -9.32 -15.95
CA ILE A 41 58.91 -7.91 -15.90
C ILE A 41 57.59 -7.73 -16.67
N THR A 42 57.43 -8.44 -17.79
CA THR A 42 56.28 -8.38 -18.69
C THR A 42 55.47 -9.69 -18.65
N PRO A 43 54.14 -9.63 -18.78
CA PRO A 43 53.32 -10.82 -18.94
C PRO A 43 53.42 -11.37 -20.36
N SER A 44 53.27 -12.68 -20.51
CA SER A 44 53.06 -13.31 -21.81
C SER A 44 51.70 -12.90 -22.38
N THR A 45 51.62 -12.73 -23.70
CA THR A 45 50.39 -12.32 -24.40
C THR A 45 50.18 -13.14 -25.66
N ARG A 46 48.92 -13.33 -26.04
CA ARG A 46 48.55 -13.99 -27.29
C ARG A 46 47.43 -13.26 -27.98
N VAL A 47 47.55 -13.10 -29.28
CA VAL A 47 46.53 -12.54 -30.15
C VAL A 47 46.01 -13.63 -31.06
N TYR A 48 44.70 -13.72 -31.18
CA TYR A 48 44.02 -14.55 -32.18
C TYR A 48 43.25 -13.63 -33.12
N VAL A 49 43.36 -13.87 -34.42
CA VAL A 49 42.64 -13.14 -35.47
C VAL A 49 41.60 -14.06 -36.07
N LYS A 50 40.32 -13.64 -36.07
CA LYS A 50 39.26 -14.40 -36.75
C LYS A 50 39.45 -14.30 -38.27
N PRO A 51 39.32 -15.40 -39.02
CA PRO A 51 39.40 -15.36 -40.47
C PRO A 51 38.31 -14.47 -41.09
N PRO A 52 38.55 -13.93 -42.30
CA PRO A 52 37.50 -13.32 -43.11
C PRO A 52 36.34 -14.32 -43.30
N ASN A 53 35.10 -13.85 -43.17
CA ASN A 53 33.86 -14.64 -43.30
C ASN A 53 33.62 -15.67 -42.18
N TRP A 54 34.25 -15.50 -41.01
CA TRP A 54 34.00 -16.34 -39.83
C TRP A 54 32.51 -16.45 -39.45
N SER A 55 31.71 -15.43 -39.74
CA SER A 55 30.27 -15.38 -39.43
C SER A 55 29.40 -16.28 -40.32
N ASP A 56 29.92 -16.81 -41.42
CA ASP A 56 29.13 -17.60 -42.36
C ASP A 56 28.96 -19.03 -41.84
N LYS A 57 27.71 -19.50 -41.73
CA LYS A 57 27.37 -20.84 -41.22
C LYS A 57 27.96 -21.99 -42.04
N THR A 58 28.42 -21.73 -43.26
CA THR A 58 29.06 -22.68 -44.18
C THR A 58 30.59 -22.65 -44.08
N PHE A 59 31.17 -21.72 -43.31
CA PHE A 59 32.61 -21.58 -43.17
C PHE A 59 33.18 -22.73 -42.32
N THR A 60 34.21 -23.39 -42.85
CA THR A 60 34.99 -24.38 -42.11
C THR A 60 36.36 -23.79 -41.82
N LEU A 61 36.71 -23.68 -40.54
CA LEU A 61 38.01 -23.14 -40.13
C LEU A 61 39.15 -24.02 -40.64
N LYS A 62 39.97 -23.47 -41.55
CA LYS A 62 41.28 -24.03 -41.89
C LYS A 62 42.34 -23.28 -41.10
N TRP A 63 43.13 -24.00 -40.31
CA TRP A 63 44.19 -23.40 -39.50
C TRP A 63 45.28 -22.81 -40.40
N SER A 64 45.65 -21.56 -40.16
CA SER A 64 46.80 -20.87 -40.76
C SER A 64 47.64 -20.23 -39.65
N GLU A 65 48.95 -20.09 -39.87
CA GLU A 65 49.87 -19.51 -38.88
C GLU A 65 49.56 -18.02 -38.63
N ASP A 66 49.07 -17.30 -39.64
CA ASP A 66 48.67 -15.88 -39.56
C ASP A 66 47.45 -15.61 -38.66
N LEU A 67 46.75 -16.65 -38.19
CA LEU A 67 45.56 -16.50 -37.33
C LEU A 67 45.91 -16.32 -35.86
N HIS A 68 47.20 -16.41 -35.50
CA HIS A 68 47.65 -16.21 -34.14
C HIS A 68 49.03 -15.57 -34.08
N GLU A 69 49.24 -14.73 -33.07
CA GLU A 69 50.53 -14.14 -32.74
C GLU A 69 50.76 -14.35 -31.25
N THR A 70 51.99 -14.68 -30.84
CA THR A 70 52.30 -14.92 -29.43
C THR A 70 53.55 -14.17 -29.03
N TYR A 71 53.50 -13.51 -27.88
CA TYR A 71 54.66 -12.97 -27.19
C TYR A 71 54.80 -13.71 -25.86
N GLN A 72 55.98 -14.23 -25.60
CA GLN A 72 56.29 -15.00 -24.40
C GLN A 72 57.47 -14.33 -23.70
N ALA A 73 57.36 -14.15 -22.40
CA ALA A 73 58.42 -13.55 -21.59
C ALA A 73 59.51 -14.57 -21.21
N ASP A 74 59.16 -15.86 -21.20
CA ASP A 74 60.05 -16.98 -20.85
C ASP A 74 60.68 -17.60 -22.11
N GLU A 75 61.99 -17.86 -22.07
CA GLU A 75 62.77 -18.44 -23.16
C GLU A 75 62.55 -19.96 -23.30
N ASP A 76 62.19 -20.65 -22.20
CA ASP A 76 61.97 -22.11 -22.16
C ASP A 76 60.50 -22.50 -22.44
N PHE A 77 59.68 -21.56 -22.91
CA PHE A 77 58.25 -21.79 -23.09
C PHE A 77 57.93 -22.87 -24.13
N LYS A 78 57.09 -23.82 -23.72
CA LYS A 78 56.58 -24.87 -24.60
C LYS A 78 55.46 -24.31 -25.49
N GLN A 79 55.74 -24.13 -26.78
CA GLN A 79 54.74 -23.75 -27.76
C GLN A 79 53.53 -24.72 -27.75
N MET A 80 52.34 -24.15 -27.82
CA MET A 80 51.11 -24.93 -27.89
C MET A 80 51.00 -25.66 -29.24
N SER A 81 50.47 -26.88 -29.20
CA SER A 81 50.22 -27.64 -30.42
C SER A 81 49.18 -26.95 -31.30
N LYS A 82 49.29 -27.12 -32.63
CA LYS A 82 48.31 -26.62 -33.61
C LYS A 82 46.87 -27.05 -33.26
N ARG A 83 46.72 -28.27 -32.73
CA ARG A 83 45.43 -28.80 -32.25
C ARG A 83 44.88 -27.98 -31.08
N ASP A 84 45.72 -27.65 -30.11
CA ASP A 84 45.30 -26.93 -28.91
C ASP A 84 45.01 -25.47 -29.20
N LEU A 85 45.78 -24.86 -30.11
CA LEU A 85 45.52 -23.51 -30.62
C LEU A 85 44.16 -23.42 -31.33
N TYR A 86 43.82 -24.43 -32.15
CA TYR A 86 42.52 -24.54 -32.79
C TYR A 86 41.38 -24.64 -31.76
N PHE A 87 41.51 -25.53 -30.77
CA PHE A 87 40.48 -25.67 -29.73
C PHE A 87 40.33 -24.41 -28.88
N MET A 88 41.43 -23.73 -28.59
CA MET A 88 41.39 -22.45 -27.87
C MET A 88 40.66 -21.38 -28.68
N MET A 89 40.92 -21.27 -29.98
CA MET A 89 40.19 -20.37 -30.88
C MET A 89 38.68 -20.65 -30.88
N MET A 90 38.28 -21.92 -31.04
CA MET A 90 36.86 -22.32 -30.98
C MET A 90 36.21 -21.97 -29.63
N LYS A 91 36.95 -22.15 -28.53
CA LYS A 91 36.50 -21.79 -27.20
C LYS A 91 36.28 -20.29 -27.08
N LEU A 92 37.21 -19.47 -27.56
CA LEU A 92 37.12 -18.00 -27.51
C LEU A 92 35.93 -17.46 -28.29
N ILE A 93 35.65 -18.03 -29.47
CA ILE A 93 34.48 -17.63 -30.28
C ILE A 93 33.18 -17.94 -29.54
N LYS A 94 33.06 -19.14 -28.97
CA LYS A 94 31.89 -19.49 -28.18
C LYS A 94 31.74 -18.57 -26.96
N GLN A 95 32.84 -18.28 -26.28
CA GLN A 95 32.85 -17.35 -25.15
C GLN A 95 32.47 -15.93 -25.58
N GLU A 96 32.94 -15.44 -26.73
CA GLU A 96 32.56 -14.15 -27.31
C GLU A 96 31.04 -14.04 -27.47
N GLU A 97 30.38 -15.05 -28.05
CA GLU A 97 28.92 -15.07 -28.20
C GLU A 97 28.20 -14.99 -26.84
N ASP A 98 28.67 -15.74 -25.85
CA ASP A 98 28.07 -15.78 -24.52
C ASP A 98 28.29 -14.47 -23.75
N VAL A 99 29.48 -13.86 -23.89
CA VAL A 99 29.83 -12.57 -23.31
C VAL A 99 28.97 -11.46 -23.93
N ILE A 100 28.81 -11.42 -25.26
CA ILE A 100 27.95 -10.45 -25.93
C ILE A 100 26.51 -10.57 -25.45
N LYS A 101 25.98 -11.80 -25.34
CA LYS A 101 24.63 -12.05 -24.79
C LYS A 101 24.50 -11.61 -23.34
N ARG A 102 25.54 -11.76 -22.51
CA ARG A 102 25.56 -11.28 -21.12
C ARG A 102 25.55 -9.75 -21.05
N VAL A 103 26.38 -9.08 -21.84
CA VAL A 103 26.43 -7.61 -21.88
C VAL A 103 25.09 -7.03 -22.35
N ARG A 104 24.50 -7.56 -23.42
CA ARG A 104 23.17 -7.12 -23.89
C ARG A 104 22.08 -7.26 -22.82
N ARG A 105 22.04 -8.38 -22.11
CA ARG A 105 21.09 -8.57 -21.00
C ARG A 105 21.30 -7.55 -19.89
N ALA A 106 22.54 -7.25 -19.53
CA ALA A 106 22.84 -6.22 -18.53
C ALA A 106 22.44 -4.82 -19.01
N GLU A 107 22.67 -4.50 -20.29
CA GLU A 107 22.22 -3.24 -20.90
C GLU A 107 20.69 -3.11 -20.84
N ASP A 108 19.95 -4.18 -21.19
CA ASP A 108 18.49 -4.20 -21.10
C ASP A 108 18.00 -4.01 -19.66
N GLU A 109 18.60 -4.71 -18.69
CA GLU A 109 18.29 -4.54 -17.27
C GLU A 109 18.53 -3.11 -16.77
N THR A 110 19.66 -2.51 -17.14
CA THR A 110 19.95 -1.11 -16.78
C THR A 110 18.94 -0.14 -17.39
N ARG A 111 18.51 -0.39 -18.64
CA ARG A 111 17.49 0.42 -19.31
C ARG A 111 16.15 0.33 -18.57
N ASP A 112 15.75 -0.87 -18.15
CA ASP A 112 14.52 -1.08 -17.38
C ASP A 112 14.57 -0.38 -16.02
N ILE A 113 15.71 -0.44 -15.32
CA ILE A 113 15.91 0.27 -14.04
C ILE A 113 15.76 1.78 -14.24
N LEU A 114 16.38 2.34 -15.29
CA LEU A 114 16.29 3.76 -15.59
C LEU A 114 14.87 4.18 -15.97
N ALA A 115 14.15 3.37 -16.74
CA ALA A 115 12.76 3.64 -17.10
C ALA A 115 11.84 3.64 -15.86
N ARG A 116 12.02 2.68 -14.94
CA ARG A 116 11.28 2.66 -13.66
C ARG A 116 11.59 3.88 -12.81
N ARG A 117 12.87 4.25 -12.68
CA ARG A 117 13.29 5.47 -11.95
C ARG A 117 12.65 6.73 -12.51
N GLN A 118 12.61 6.88 -13.84
CA GLN A 118 11.93 8.02 -14.48
C GLN A 118 10.44 8.04 -14.18
N GLN A 119 9.78 6.88 -14.16
CA GLN A 119 8.38 6.78 -13.79
C GLN A 119 8.16 7.12 -12.30
N GLU A 120 9.02 6.62 -11.42
CA GLU A 120 9.01 6.94 -9.99
C GLU A 120 9.17 8.45 -9.77
N ASP A 121 10.15 9.10 -10.40
CA ASP A 121 10.38 10.56 -10.33
C ASP A 121 9.19 11.38 -10.87
N LEU A 122 8.51 10.93 -11.92
CA LEU A 122 7.29 11.57 -12.42
C LEU A 122 6.11 11.41 -11.45
N SER A 123 6.09 10.31 -10.71
CA SER A 123 5.05 9.96 -9.73
C SER A 123 5.39 10.35 -8.29
N SER A 124 6.51 11.03 -8.07
CA SER A 124 7.01 11.33 -6.73
C SER A 124 6.20 12.47 -6.08
N ASP A 125 4.99 12.15 -5.67
CA ASP A 125 4.27 12.96 -4.71
C ASP A 125 4.88 12.71 -3.32
N LEU A 126 5.30 13.78 -2.66
CA LEU A 126 5.64 13.72 -1.25
C LEU A 126 4.38 13.32 -0.48
N ASP A 127 4.41 12.14 0.15
CA ASP A 127 3.44 11.78 1.18
C ASP A 127 3.63 12.71 2.38
N VAL A 128 2.98 13.88 2.31
CA VAL A 128 2.93 14.82 3.43
C VAL A 128 2.14 14.14 4.52
N SER A 129 2.85 13.74 5.58
CA SER A 129 2.29 13.13 6.76
C SER A 129 1.05 13.88 7.23
N ILE A 130 0.00 13.14 7.58
CA ILE A 130 -1.26 13.66 8.10
C ILE A 130 -1.03 14.55 9.36
N TYR A 131 0.12 14.37 10.02
CA TYR A 131 0.54 15.10 11.22
C TYR A 131 1.41 16.33 10.92
N ASP A 132 1.84 16.55 9.68
CA ASP A 132 2.61 17.75 9.29
C ASP A 132 1.65 18.92 9.08
N THR A 133 1.52 19.74 10.12
CA THR A 133 0.55 20.85 10.16
C THR A 133 0.98 22.09 9.38
N ASP A 134 2.24 22.16 8.96
CA ASP A 134 2.81 23.35 8.32
C ASP A 134 2.81 23.24 6.79
N ARG A 135 2.95 22.02 6.24
CA ARG A 135 2.96 21.79 4.78
C ARG A 135 1.60 21.46 4.16
N ASN A 136 0.60 21.06 4.93
CA ASN A 136 -0.69 20.64 4.40
C ASN A 136 -1.78 21.74 4.49
N GLU A 137 -1.76 22.68 3.54
CA GLU A 137 -2.74 23.77 3.46
C GLU A 137 -4.19 23.25 3.36
N LYS A 138 -4.42 22.15 2.65
CA LYS A 138 -5.74 21.50 2.53
C LYS A 138 -6.24 20.99 3.89
N SER A 139 -5.37 20.40 4.70
CA SER A 139 -5.72 19.97 6.07
C SER A 139 -5.93 21.16 7.02
N LYS A 140 -5.23 22.28 6.80
CA LYS A 140 -5.42 23.51 7.58
C LYS A 140 -6.76 24.18 7.27
N THR A 141 -7.12 24.27 5.99
CA THR A 141 -8.42 24.80 5.56
C THR A 141 -9.57 23.90 6.01
N TYR A 142 -9.43 22.58 5.88
CA TYR A 142 -10.43 21.61 6.34
C TYR A 142 -10.66 21.69 7.85
N ARG A 143 -9.59 21.76 8.67
CA ARG A 143 -9.70 21.95 10.12
C ARG A 143 -10.37 23.27 10.49
N LYS A 144 -10.04 24.35 9.80
CA LYS A 144 -10.66 25.68 10.02
C LYS A 144 -12.15 25.66 9.68
N LEU A 145 -12.53 25.03 8.57
CA LEU A 145 -13.92 24.85 8.15
C LEU A 145 -14.71 24.00 9.15
N LEU A 146 -14.15 22.88 9.61
CA LEU A 146 -14.79 22.04 10.64
C LEU A 146 -15.01 22.80 11.94
N LYS A 147 -14.01 23.58 12.38
CA LYS A 147 -14.12 24.40 13.59
C LYS A 147 -15.20 25.48 13.43
N GLN A 148 -15.21 26.21 12.32
CA GLN A 148 -16.25 27.20 12.02
C GLN A 148 -17.64 26.59 11.97
N LYS A 149 -17.80 25.42 11.34
CA LYS A 149 -19.09 24.73 11.25
C LYS A 149 -19.56 24.24 12.61
N ALA A 150 -18.65 23.74 13.46
CA ALA A 150 -18.95 23.35 14.83
C ALA A 150 -19.33 24.55 15.70
N ASP A 151 -18.63 25.68 15.57
CA ASP A 151 -18.93 26.92 16.28
C ASP A 151 -20.27 27.51 15.82
N GLU A 152 -20.58 27.49 14.52
CA GLU A 152 -21.90 27.86 13.99
C GLU A 152 -23.01 26.92 14.46
N GLU A 153 -22.78 25.61 14.50
CA GLU A 153 -23.75 24.66 15.05
C GLU A 153 -23.97 24.90 16.55
N ARG A 154 -22.91 25.22 17.29
CA ARG A 154 -22.98 25.55 18.72
C ARG A 154 -23.76 26.84 18.94
N ALA A 155 -23.44 27.90 18.18
CA ALA A 155 -24.18 29.16 18.20
C ALA A 155 -25.65 28.95 17.80
N LYS A 156 -25.94 28.14 16.77
CA LYS A 156 -27.32 27.78 16.38
C LYS A 156 -28.03 26.97 17.46
N ARG A 157 -27.32 26.13 18.22
CA ARG A 157 -27.87 25.38 19.36
C ARG A 157 -28.09 26.27 20.58
N GLU A 158 -27.25 27.27 20.81
CA GLU A 158 -27.38 28.27 21.88
C GLU A 158 -28.55 29.23 21.57
N ILE A 159 -28.68 29.69 20.32
CA ILE A 159 -29.84 30.46 19.85
C ILE A 159 -31.13 29.62 19.86
N ARG A 160 -31.00 28.28 19.75
CA ARG A 160 -32.08 27.30 19.86
C ARG A 160 -32.00 26.50 21.16
N GLU A 161 -31.69 27.11 22.30
CA GLU A 161 -32.23 26.58 23.55
C GLU A 161 -33.75 26.77 23.50
N VAL A 162 -34.38 25.91 22.70
CA VAL A 162 -35.82 25.80 22.55
C VAL A 162 -36.33 25.49 23.94
N ASP A 163 -37.07 26.44 24.49
CA ASP A 163 -37.71 26.33 25.79
C ASP A 163 -38.41 24.97 25.89
N TYR A 164 -37.82 24.08 26.69
CA TYR A 164 -38.25 22.68 26.80
C TYR A 164 -39.61 22.56 27.51
N LEU A 165 -40.06 23.62 28.18
CA LEU A 165 -41.35 23.67 28.86
C LEU A 165 -42.44 24.34 28.01
N ALA A 166 -42.09 25.24 27.09
CA ALA A 166 -43.06 26.04 26.34
C ALA A 166 -44.17 25.23 25.63
N PRO A 167 -43.89 24.08 24.96
CA PRO A 167 -44.94 23.27 24.33
C PRO A 167 -45.92 22.68 25.36
N PHE A 168 -45.43 22.35 26.55
CA PHE A 168 -46.24 21.76 27.61
C PHE A 168 -47.05 22.84 28.34
N ILE A 169 -46.49 24.02 28.59
CA ILE A 169 -47.24 25.17 29.15
C ILE A 169 -48.36 25.59 28.20
N ALA A 170 -48.08 25.64 26.89
CA ALA A 170 -49.09 25.94 25.87
C ALA A 170 -50.25 24.92 25.86
N SER A 171 -49.97 23.64 26.14
CA SER A 171 -51.01 22.60 26.21
C SER A 171 -52.00 22.77 27.36
N ILE A 172 -51.63 23.53 28.40
CA ILE A 172 -52.48 23.84 29.57
C ILE A 172 -53.11 25.24 29.45
N GLY A 173 -52.93 25.90 28.30
CA GLY A 173 -53.55 27.20 28.00
C GLY A 173 -52.76 28.42 28.49
N ASN A 174 -51.44 28.29 28.69
CA ASN A 174 -50.56 29.40 29.12
C ASN A 174 -51.05 30.14 30.38
N PRO A 175 -51.25 29.46 31.52
CA PRO A 175 -51.65 30.13 32.74
C PRO A 175 -50.56 31.08 33.25
N ASP A 176 -50.95 32.26 33.74
CA ASP A 176 -50.02 33.24 34.35
C ASP A 176 -49.29 32.69 35.59
N ARG A 177 -49.89 31.70 36.27
CA ARG A 177 -49.33 30.99 37.43
C ARG A 177 -49.63 29.51 37.37
N ILE A 178 -48.63 28.69 37.65
CA ILE A 178 -48.72 27.22 37.66
C ILE A 178 -48.95 26.76 39.10
N ASN A 179 -50.04 26.03 39.37
CA ASN A 179 -50.29 25.45 40.69
C ASN A 179 -49.48 24.14 40.90
N LEU A 180 -49.39 23.64 42.13
CA LEU A 180 -48.59 22.44 42.45
C LEU A 180 -49.02 21.19 41.66
N GLN A 181 -50.33 20.99 41.45
CA GLN A 181 -50.83 19.86 40.66
C GLN A 181 -50.46 19.99 39.18
N GLN A 182 -50.61 21.17 38.59
CA GLN A 182 -50.23 21.48 37.22
C GLN A 182 -48.72 21.36 37.02
N ALA A 183 -47.91 21.81 37.99
CA ALA A 183 -46.46 21.66 37.96
C ALA A 183 -46.05 20.17 37.94
N ASN A 184 -46.66 19.34 38.79
CA ASN A 184 -46.40 17.90 38.78
C ASN A 184 -46.87 17.23 37.47
N GLN A 185 -48.05 17.60 36.96
CA GLN A 185 -48.54 17.10 35.67
C GLN A 185 -47.63 17.49 34.50
N LEU A 186 -47.10 18.73 34.49
CA LEU A 186 -46.13 19.21 33.51
C LEU A 186 -44.82 18.41 33.58
N LYS A 187 -44.28 18.22 34.80
CA LYS A 187 -43.08 17.41 35.02
C LYS A 187 -43.26 15.99 34.48
N ASP A 188 -44.38 15.36 34.81
CA ASP A 188 -44.67 13.99 34.35
C ASP A 188 -44.89 13.91 32.84
N ALA A 189 -45.53 14.92 32.24
CA ALA A 189 -45.72 15.00 30.79
C ALA A 189 -44.39 15.17 30.05
N CYS A 190 -43.51 16.07 30.50
CA CYS A 190 -42.17 16.27 29.96
C CYS A 190 -41.33 14.99 30.04
N LYS A 191 -41.32 14.33 31.20
CA LYS A 191 -40.58 13.08 31.43
C LYS A 191 -41.10 11.96 30.53
N ARG A 192 -42.42 11.82 30.39
CA ARG A 192 -43.06 10.82 29.52
C ARG A 192 -42.71 11.05 28.06
N ASP A 193 -42.81 12.29 27.55
CA ASP A 193 -42.44 12.57 26.14
C ASP A 193 -40.98 12.22 25.86
N LEU A 194 -40.05 12.62 26.74
CA LEU A 194 -38.64 12.28 26.57
C LEU A 194 -38.44 10.76 26.58
N LYS A 195 -39.06 10.04 27.52
CA LYS A 195 -39.00 8.58 27.59
C LYS A 195 -39.52 7.94 26.30
N ASP A 196 -40.67 8.37 25.81
CA ASP A 196 -41.28 7.82 24.58
C ASP A 196 -40.42 8.10 23.35
N ARG A 197 -39.78 9.27 23.28
CA ARG A 197 -38.83 9.58 22.19
C ARG A 197 -37.57 8.71 22.25
N LEU A 198 -37.03 8.48 23.44
CA LEU A 198 -35.87 7.61 23.63
C LEU A 198 -36.22 6.16 23.28
N VAL A 199 -37.37 5.66 23.73
CA VAL A 199 -37.86 4.31 23.41
C VAL A 199 -38.10 4.15 21.92
N ARG A 200 -38.83 5.09 21.28
CA ARG A 200 -39.07 5.06 19.82
C ARG A 200 -37.75 5.01 19.03
N LYS A 201 -36.76 5.79 19.44
CA LYS A 201 -35.45 5.80 18.80
C LYS A 201 -34.69 4.48 18.98
N ALA A 202 -34.73 3.89 20.18
CA ALA A 202 -34.14 2.58 20.44
C ALA A 202 -34.82 1.48 19.61
N ASN A 203 -36.15 1.49 19.54
CA ASN A 203 -36.92 0.53 18.73
C ASN A 203 -36.61 0.67 17.24
N LEU A 204 -36.43 1.88 16.73
CA LEU A 204 -36.01 2.10 15.34
C LEU A 204 -34.61 1.51 15.05
N MET A 205 -33.67 1.67 15.98
CA MET A 205 -32.33 1.08 15.86
C MET A 205 -32.38 -0.45 15.91
N GLN A 206 -33.16 -1.00 16.86
CA GLN A 206 -33.38 -2.43 17.02
C GLN A 206 -34.03 -3.05 15.77
N SER A 207 -35.08 -2.43 15.24
CA SER A 207 -35.75 -2.88 14.03
C SER A 207 -34.80 -2.92 12.82
N ARG A 208 -33.94 -1.92 12.66
CA ARG A 208 -32.92 -1.93 11.59
C ARG A 208 -31.90 -3.05 11.77
N TYR A 209 -31.48 -3.30 13.01
CA TYR A 209 -30.58 -4.41 13.31
C TYR A 209 -31.22 -5.76 12.94
N GLU A 210 -32.48 -5.96 13.33
CA GLU A 210 -33.23 -7.17 13.01
C GLU A 210 -33.42 -7.36 11.50
N THR A 211 -33.72 -6.28 10.76
CA THR A 211 -33.80 -6.34 9.29
C THR A 211 -32.48 -6.77 8.67
N GLU A 212 -31.37 -6.11 8.98
CA GLU A 212 -30.04 -6.47 8.45
C GLU A 212 -29.63 -7.90 8.86
N MET A 213 -30.01 -8.34 10.06
CA MET A 213 -29.72 -9.70 10.54
C MET A 213 -30.54 -10.75 9.77
N ASN A 214 -31.82 -10.49 9.54
CA ASN A 214 -32.69 -11.38 8.76
C ASN A 214 -32.24 -11.45 7.29
N ASP A 215 -31.81 -10.33 6.71
CA ASP A 215 -31.27 -10.29 5.35
C ASP A 215 -29.99 -11.14 5.24
N LEU A 216 -29.08 -11.01 6.21
CA LEU A 216 -27.87 -11.83 6.25
C LEU A 216 -28.19 -13.33 6.39
N ILE A 217 -29.10 -13.70 7.29
CA ILE A 217 -29.53 -15.10 7.46
C ILE A 217 -30.14 -15.64 6.16
N SER A 218 -31.00 -14.86 5.50
CA SER A 218 -31.63 -15.25 4.23
C SER A 218 -30.59 -15.47 3.12
N LYS A 219 -29.59 -14.60 3.04
CA LYS A 219 -28.46 -14.73 2.10
C LYS A 219 -27.58 -15.95 2.41
N GLN A 220 -27.33 -16.24 3.68
CA GLN A 220 -26.58 -17.43 4.10
C GLN A 220 -27.33 -18.72 3.73
N GLN A 221 -28.65 -18.78 3.96
CA GLN A 221 -29.47 -19.92 3.59
C GLN A 221 -29.52 -20.13 2.07
N TRP A 222 -29.60 -19.02 1.30
CA TRP A 222 -29.54 -19.08 -0.15
C TRP A 222 -28.18 -19.63 -0.63
N TYR A 223 -27.08 -19.12 -0.08
CA TYR A 223 -25.73 -19.60 -0.42
C TYR A 223 -25.57 -21.10 -0.14
N GLN A 224 -26.03 -21.59 1.02
CA GLN A 224 -25.96 -23.02 1.36
C GLN A 224 -26.69 -23.91 0.36
N LYS A 225 -27.80 -23.44 -0.24
CA LYS A 225 -28.56 -24.21 -1.24
C LYS A 225 -27.93 -24.18 -2.63
N ASN A 226 -27.31 -23.05 -2.98
CA ASN A 226 -26.80 -22.80 -4.32
C ASN A 226 -25.29 -23.05 -4.46
N GLN A 227 -24.60 -23.42 -3.38
CA GLN A 227 -23.14 -23.52 -3.30
C GLN A 227 -22.49 -24.37 -4.42
N HIS A 228 -23.16 -25.43 -4.87
CA HIS A 228 -22.62 -26.32 -5.89
C HIS A 228 -22.64 -25.73 -7.31
N ASP A 229 -23.46 -24.70 -7.55
CA ASP A 229 -23.66 -24.07 -8.86
C ASP A 229 -22.92 -22.71 -9.00
N MET A 230 -22.13 -22.31 -7.99
CA MET A 230 -21.51 -20.97 -7.93
C MET A 230 -20.13 -20.91 -8.60
N SER A 231 -19.87 -19.80 -9.30
CA SER A 231 -18.53 -19.47 -9.80
C SER A 231 -17.65 -18.90 -8.68
N LYS A 232 -16.32 -18.89 -8.90
CA LYS A 232 -15.36 -18.22 -8.01
C LYS A 232 -15.63 -16.72 -7.85
N GLU A 233 -16.15 -16.08 -8.89
CA GLU A 233 -16.52 -14.66 -8.84
C GLU A 233 -17.73 -14.44 -7.90
N ASP A 234 -18.71 -15.34 -7.96
CA ASP A 234 -19.89 -15.26 -7.11
C ASP A 234 -19.57 -15.55 -5.64
N GLU A 235 -18.61 -16.44 -5.36
CA GLU A 235 -18.10 -16.69 -4.00
C GLU A 235 -17.43 -15.46 -3.39
N LEU A 236 -16.63 -14.73 -4.19
CA LEU A 236 -15.99 -13.48 -3.75
C LEU A 236 -17.02 -12.39 -3.47
N GLU A 237 -18.04 -12.27 -4.32
CA GLU A 237 -19.13 -11.30 -4.11
C GLU A 237 -19.93 -11.62 -2.84
N TYR A 238 -20.25 -12.88 -2.59
CA TYR A 238 -20.91 -13.32 -1.36
C TYR A 238 -20.07 -12.99 -0.12
N GLN A 239 -18.76 -13.27 -0.14
CA GLN A 239 -17.87 -12.93 0.97
C GLN A 239 -17.88 -11.42 1.27
N ARG A 240 -17.83 -10.59 0.22
CA ARG A 240 -17.91 -9.12 0.37
C ARG A 240 -19.24 -8.69 0.99
N LEU A 241 -20.36 -9.24 0.54
CA LEU A 241 -21.68 -8.95 1.10
C LEU A 241 -21.78 -9.35 2.57
N CYS A 242 -21.25 -10.51 2.96
CA CYS A 242 -21.22 -10.94 4.35
C CYS A 242 -20.39 -10.00 5.23
N GLN A 243 -19.20 -9.59 4.76
CA GLN A 243 -18.35 -8.65 5.49
C GLN A 243 -19.03 -7.29 5.67
N GLU A 244 -19.68 -6.78 4.62
CA GLU A 244 -20.40 -5.51 4.69
C GLU A 244 -21.60 -5.56 5.64
N ALA A 245 -22.40 -6.63 5.58
CA ALA A 245 -23.53 -6.83 6.49
C ALA A 245 -23.07 -6.95 7.95
N GLN A 246 -22.00 -7.70 8.23
CA GLN A 246 -21.41 -7.81 9.57
C GLN A 246 -20.96 -6.45 10.10
N PHE A 247 -20.31 -5.64 9.26
CA PHE A 247 -19.89 -4.30 9.64
C PHE A 247 -21.07 -3.39 10.00
N ARG A 248 -22.15 -3.43 9.19
CA ARG A 248 -23.38 -2.67 9.47
C ARG A 248 -24.05 -3.11 10.78
N LEU A 249 -24.14 -4.42 11.02
CA LEU A 249 -24.68 -4.98 12.26
C LEU A 249 -23.89 -4.51 13.48
N HIS A 250 -22.55 -4.55 13.41
CA HIS A 250 -21.69 -4.09 14.50
C HIS A 250 -21.91 -2.60 14.82
N ILE A 251 -22.00 -1.75 13.78
CA ILE A 251 -22.30 -0.31 13.97
C ILE A 251 -23.66 -0.11 14.63
N LEU A 252 -24.68 -0.87 14.21
CA LEU A 252 -26.04 -0.76 14.78
C LEU A 252 -26.06 -1.18 16.26
N GLU A 253 -25.34 -2.26 16.60
CA GLU A 253 -25.18 -2.73 17.97
C GLU A 253 -24.48 -1.69 18.86
N GLU A 254 -23.35 -1.14 18.40
CA GLU A 254 -22.61 -0.12 19.13
C GLU A 254 -23.44 1.16 19.32
N ARG A 255 -24.17 1.58 18.28
CA ARG A 255 -25.09 2.72 18.34
C ARG A 255 -26.22 2.47 19.35
N LEU A 256 -26.80 1.28 19.38
CA LEU A 256 -27.86 0.92 20.31
C LEU A 256 -27.33 0.92 21.75
N LYS A 257 -26.15 0.34 21.99
CA LYS A 257 -25.48 0.34 23.30
C LYS A 257 -25.24 1.77 23.79
N ARG A 258 -24.59 2.60 22.97
CA ARG A 258 -24.33 4.01 23.28
C ARG A 258 -25.61 4.80 23.49
N HIS A 259 -26.68 4.50 22.74
CA HIS A 259 -27.98 5.13 22.92
C HIS A 259 -28.58 4.81 24.29
N LYS A 260 -28.51 3.55 24.75
CA LYS A 260 -28.99 3.14 26.08
C LYS A 260 -28.23 3.87 27.19
N GLU A 261 -26.90 3.96 27.08
CA GLU A 261 -26.04 4.67 28.04
C GLU A 261 -26.35 6.19 28.09
N LEU A 262 -26.52 6.83 26.94
CA LEU A 262 -26.83 8.27 26.89
C LEU A 262 -28.29 8.58 27.28
N ALA A 263 -29.21 7.64 27.06
CA ALA A 263 -30.62 7.80 27.39
C ALA A 263 -30.83 7.97 28.89
N THR A 264 -30.14 7.19 29.72
CA THR A 264 -30.20 7.29 31.19
C THR A 264 -29.69 8.64 31.67
N VAL A 265 -28.53 9.08 31.15
CA VAL A 265 -27.94 10.39 31.47
C VAL A 265 -28.88 11.53 31.09
N LYS A 266 -29.45 11.49 29.88
CA LYS A 266 -30.39 12.54 29.42
C LYS A 266 -31.66 12.61 30.25
N TYR A 267 -32.19 11.45 30.65
CA TYR A 267 -33.38 11.41 31.51
C TYR A 267 -33.09 12.01 32.89
N ALA A 268 -31.94 11.65 33.49
CA ALA A 268 -31.51 12.22 34.77
C ALA A 268 -31.27 13.74 34.69
N GLN A 269 -30.65 14.21 33.61
CA GLN A 269 -30.44 15.65 33.37
C GLN A 269 -31.75 16.41 33.24
N LEU A 270 -32.75 15.87 32.52
CA LEU A 270 -34.06 16.51 32.42
C LEU A 270 -34.75 16.56 33.78
N ASP A 271 -34.65 15.49 34.59
CA ASP A 271 -35.26 15.46 35.92
C ASP A 271 -34.67 16.53 36.86
N SER A 272 -33.34 16.65 36.90
CA SER A 272 -32.66 17.73 37.65
C SER A 272 -33.09 19.11 37.14
N LYS A 273 -33.08 19.34 35.81
CA LYS A 273 -33.54 20.61 35.22
C LYS A 273 -34.98 20.96 35.61
N LEU A 274 -35.90 20.00 35.54
CA LEU A 274 -37.31 20.21 35.92
C LEU A 274 -37.50 20.49 37.41
N ASN A 275 -36.61 20.01 38.28
CA ASN A 275 -36.65 20.28 39.72
C ASN A 275 -35.98 21.61 40.10
N GLU A 276 -35.06 22.09 39.27
CA GLU A 276 -34.37 23.37 39.45
C GLU A 276 -35.09 24.54 38.77
N ASP A 277 -35.99 24.28 37.82
CA ASP A 277 -36.71 25.30 37.06
C ASP A 277 -37.58 26.20 37.96
N PRO A 278 -37.34 27.53 37.98
CA PRO A 278 -38.13 28.49 38.76
C PRO A 278 -39.64 28.45 38.45
N ARG A 279 -40.02 28.19 37.19
CA ARG A 279 -41.43 28.19 36.75
C ARG A 279 -42.24 27.04 37.34
N LEU A 280 -41.55 26.00 37.81
CA LEU A 280 -42.13 24.81 38.43
C LEU A 280 -41.90 24.76 39.94
N ARG A 281 -41.22 25.77 40.52
CA ARG A 281 -40.77 25.79 41.92
C ARG A 281 -41.66 26.61 42.86
N GLU A 282 -42.59 27.43 42.39
CA GLU A 282 -43.44 28.24 43.26
C GLU A 282 -44.72 27.50 43.68
N PRO A 283 -44.79 26.93 44.92
CA PRO A 283 -46.06 26.56 45.51
C PRO A 283 -46.81 27.84 45.90
N TYR A 284 -47.86 28.18 45.18
CA TYR A 284 -48.87 29.08 45.72
C TYR A 284 -49.57 28.34 46.87
N ILE A 285 -49.15 28.62 48.11
CA ILE A 285 -49.88 28.21 49.30
C ILE A 285 -51.21 28.97 49.24
N ILE A 286 -52.27 28.31 48.76
CA ILE A 286 -53.63 28.77 49.00
C ILE A 286 -53.90 28.47 50.47
N ASN A 287 -53.56 29.41 51.35
CA ASN A 287 -54.13 29.44 52.69
C ASN A 287 -55.65 29.63 52.52
N LYS A 288 -56.40 28.56 52.75
CA LYS A 288 -57.82 28.62 53.10
C LYS A 288 -57.96 28.43 54.60
#